data_AF-A0A858Z7T7-F1
#
_entry.id   AF-A0A858Z7T7-F1
#
_cell.length_a   1.000
_cell.length_b   1.000
_cell.length_c   1.000
_cell.angle_alpha   90.00
_cell.angle_beta   90.00
_cell.angle_gamma   90.00
#
_symmetry.space_group_name_H-M   'P 1'
#
loop_
_entity.id
_entity.type
_entity.pdbx_description
1 polymer ?
#
loop_
_entity_poly.entity_id
_entity_poly.type
_entity_poly.pdbx_seq_one_letter_code
_entity_poly.pdbx_strand_id
1 'polypeptide(L)' 'KMFSQTTICRFEALQLSFKNMCKLKPILQRWLNDAENNGGLHE' A
#
# COMPACT_ATOMS: atom_id res chain seq x y z
N LYS A 1 4.76 2.01 -10.30
CA LYS A 1 5.09 2.93 -9.18
C LYS A 1 5.35 2.07 -7.95
N MET A 2 6.58 2.00 -7.44
CA MET A 2 6.86 1.35 -6.16
C MET A 2 6.66 2.37 -5.03
N PHE A 3 6.01 1.94 -3.95
CA PHE A 3 5.99 2.72 -2.71
C PHE A 3 7.34 2.60 -2.00
N SER A 4 7.77 3.66 -1.31
CA SER A 4 8.97 3.57 -0.48
C SER A 4 8.68 2.78 0.80
N GLN A 5 9.66 1.97 1.23
CA GLN A 5 9.56 1.20 2.48
C GLN A 5 9.22 2.12 3.68
N THR A 6 9.79 3.33 3.74
CA THR A 6 9.48 4.31 4.79
C THR A 6 8.01 4.72 4.79
N THR A 7 7.37 4.84 3.62
CA THR A 7 5.94 5.19 3.53
C THR A 7 5.07 4.05 4.05
N ILE A 8 5.41 2.81 3.70
CA ILE A 8 4.70 1.60 4.13
C ILE A 8 4.84 1.42 5.66
N CYS A 9 6.07 1.45 6.17
CA CYS A 9 6.35 1.29 7.60
C CYS A 9 5.61 2.33 8.47
N ARG A 10 5.59 3.60 8.04
CA ARG A 10 4.82 4.66 8.75
C ARG A 10 3.32 4.46 8.69
N PHE A 11 2.78 3.91 7.59
CA PHE A 11 1.37 3.60 7.46
C PHE A 11 0.97 2.43 8.37
N GLU A 12 1.77 1.36 8.41
CA GLU A 12 1.56 0.19 9.28
C GLU A 12 1.63 0.55 10.77
N ALA A 13 2.58 1.40 11.14
CA ALA A 13 2.72 1.91 12.51
C ALA A 13 1.70 3.01 12.87
N LEU A 14 0.73 3.32 11.99
CA LEU A 14 -0.25 4.41 12.16
C LEU A 14 0.38 5.79 12.46
N GLN A 15 1.64 6.00 12.04
CA GLN A 15 2.43 7.22 12.28
C GLN A 15 2.23 8.29 11.19
N LEU A 16 1.00 8.40 10.70
CA LEU A 16 0.57 9.39 9.73
C LEU A 16 -0.70 10.08 10.25
N SER A 17 -0.92 11.32 9.82
CA SER A 17 -2.18 12.00 10.13
C SER A 17 -3.37 11.23 9.55
N PHE A 18 -4.52 11.32 10.21
CA PHE A 18 -5.75 10.65 9.76
C PHE A 18 -6.08 10.95 8.29
N LYS A 19 -5.91 12.20 7.87
CA LYS A 19 -6.13 12.63 6.47
C LYS A 19 -5.19 11.93 5.49
N ASN A 20 -3.93 11.68 5.88
CA ASN A 20 -2.97 10.97 5.05
C ASN A 20 -3.24 9.46 5.03
N MET A 21 -3.62 8.87 6.17
CA MET A 21 -4.05 7.48 6.26
C MET A 21 -5.24 7.20 5.35
N CYS A 22 -6.29 8.03 5.41
CA CYS A 22 -7.48 7.89 4.57
C CYS A 22 -7.18 8.02 3.08
N LYS A 23 -6.20 8.86 2.70
CA LYS A 23 -5.76 8.97 1.30
C LYS A 23 -4.94 7.77 0.84
N LEU A 24 -4.06 7.24 1.70
CA LEU A 24 -3.17 6.14 1.35
C LEU A 24 -3.88 4.79 1.32
N LYS A 25 -4.88 4.59 2.19
CA LYS A 25 -5.62 3.32 2.29
C LYS A 25 -6.14 2.80 0.94
N PRO A 26 -6.95 3.54 0.15
CA PRO A 26 -7.43 3.03 -1.14
C PRO A 26 -6.29 2.81 -2.17
N ILE A 27 -5.20 3.58 -2.09
CA ILE A 27 -4.09 3.46 -3.03
C ILE A 27 -3.26 2.20 -2.74
N LEU A 28 -2.99 1.92 -1.46
CA LEU A 28 -2.29 0.71 -1.02
C LEU A 28 -3.13 -0.54 -1.27
N GLN A 29 -4.45 -0.47 -1.09
CA GLN A 29 -5.36 -1.57 -1.43
C GLN A 29 -5.34 -1.91 -2.92
N ARG A 30 -5.38 -0.91 -3.80
CA ARG A 30 -5.22 -1.13 -5.24
C ARG A 30 -3.86 -1.73 -5.58
N TRP A 31 -2.80 -1.23 -4.96
CA TRP A 31 -1.45 -1.75 -5.20
C TRP A 31 -1.31 -3.22 -4.78
N LEU A 32 -1.89 -3.61 -3.64
CA LEU A 32 -1.96 -5.01 -3.21
C LEU A 32 -2.74 -5.86 -4.21
N ASN A 33 -3.95 -5.44 -4.58
CA ASN A 33 -4.77 -6.15 -5.56
C ASN A 33 -4.07 -6.31 -6.91
N ASP A 34 -3.38 -5.27 -7.40
CA ASP A 34 -2.62 -5.34 -8.63
C ASP A 34 -1.43 -6.31 -8.48
N ALA A 35 -0.77 -6.36 -7.33
CA ALA A 35 0.32 -7.31 -7.08
C ALA A 35 -0.19 -8.77 -7.00
N GLU A 36 -1.34 -9.01 -6.37
CA GLU A 36 -1.97 -10.33 -6.29
C GLU A 36 -2.43 -10.82 -7.67
N ASN A 37 -3.06 -9.95 -8.47
CA ASN A 37 -3.54 -10.31 -9.81
C ASN A 37 -2.40 -10.46 -10.84
N ASN A 38 -1.28 -9.76 -10.69
CA ASN A 38 -0.11 -9.93 -11.57
C ASN A 38 0.84 -11.03 -11.09
N GLY A 39 0.82 -11.38 -9.80
CA GLY A 39 1.67 -12.41 -9.20
C GLY A 39 1.10 -13.84 -9.30
N GLY A 40 -0.19 -14.00 -9.60
CA GLY A 40 -0.86 -15.31 -9.71
C GLY A 40 -0.64 -16.10 -11.02
N LEU A 41 0.30 -15.68 -11.88
CA LEU A 41 0.68 -16.38 -13.11
C LEU A 41 2.06 -17.06 -13.01
N HIS A 42 2.48 -17.43 -11.81
CA HIS A 42 3.67 -18.27 -11.59
C HIS A 42 3.36 -19.40 -10.60
N GLU A 43 2.36 -20.21 -10.96
CA GLU A 43 2.27 -21.62 -10.55
C GLU A 43 2.23 -22.48 -11.82
#